data_AF-A0A317Z4N0-F1
#
_entry.id   AF-A0A317Z4N0-F1
#
_cell.length_a   1.000
_cell.length_b   1.000
_cell.length_c   1.000
_cell.angle_alpha   90.00
_cell.angle_beta   90.00
_cell.angle_gamma   90.00
#
_symmetry.space_group_name_H-M   'P 1'
#
loop_
_entity.id
_entity.type
_entity.pdbx_description
1 polymer ?
#
loop_
_entity_poly.entity_id
_entity_poly.type
_entity_poly.pdbx_seq_one_letter_code
_entity_poly.pdbx_strand_id
1 'polypeptide(L)'
;DAKGKVRGYVTNPQTHFPLNEQGKLDVRRAVGTTGAINVVKDVGMRDYYTGSSPIISGELGEDFTYYFANSEQVPSSVGVGVLVNPDNSIKAAGGFILQVMPGAKDETIDRLEAAISTMKPVSTLIDEGLT
;
A
#
# COMPACT_ATOMS: atom_id res chain seq x y z
N ASP A 1 -11.93 1.44 -10.75
CA ASP A 1 -12.08 2.40 -11.85
C ASP A 1 -12.08 3.81 -11.25
N ALA A 2 -12.17 4.86 -12.07
CA ALA A 2 -12.22 6.24 -11.60
C ALA A 2 -13.48 6.58 -10.76
N LYS A 3 -14.43 5.64 -10.62
CA LYS A 3 -15.65 5.77 -9.79
C LYS A 3 -15.50 5.05 -8.44
N GLY A 4 -14.28 4.64 -8.07
CA GLY A 4 -13.99 3.97 -6.80
C GLY A 4 -14.38 2.49 -6.76
N LYS A 5 -14.74 1.87 -7.91
CA LYS A 5 -15.08 0.43 -7.93
C LYS A 5 -13.84 -0.42 -8.14
N VAL A 6 -13.61 -1.41 -7.28
CA VAL A 6 -12.41 -2.25 -7.33
C VAL A 6 -12.81 -3.73 -7.44
N ARG A 7 -12.01 -4.52 -8.17
CA ARG A 7 -12.07 -5.98 -8.19
C ARG A 7 -10.65 -6.53 -8.19
N GLY A 8 -10.43 -7.68 -7.57
CA GLY A 8 -9.13 -8.34 -7.50
C GLY A 8 -9.26 -9.80 -7.08
N TYR A 9 -8.25 -10.59 -7.38
CA TYR A 9 -8.13 -11.98 -6.96
C TYR A 9 -6.65 -12.33 -6.76
N VAL A 10 -6.40 -13.44 -6.08
CA VAL A 10 -5.07 -14.03 -5.93
C VAL A 10 -5.09 -15.44 -6.52
N THR A 11 -3.95 -15.91 -7.02
CA THR A 11 -3.85 -17.24 -7.63
C THR A 11 -4.09 -18.36 -6.62
N ASN A 12 -3.56 -18.22 -5.39
CA ASN A 12 -3.67 -19.22 -4.33
C ASN A 12 -4.36 -18.62 -3.09
N PRO A 13 -5.70 -18.65 -3.00
CA PRO A 13 -6.44 -17.98 -1.93
C PRO A 13 -6.28 -18.63 -0.55
N GLN A 14 -5.98 -19.93 -0.49
CA GLN A 14 -5.77 -20.68 0.76
C GLN A 14 -4.32 -20.61 1.25
N THR A 15 -3.72 -19.42 1.18
CA THR A 15 -2.35 -19.17 1.63
C THR A 15 -2.37 -18.57 3.03
N HIS A 16 -1.80 -19.28 4.01
CA HIS A 16 -1.69 -18.81 5.39
C HIS A 16 -0.42 -19.34 6.04
N PHE A 17 0.13 -18.55 6.96
CA PHE A 17 1.34 -18.86 7.72
C PHE A 17 1.15 -18.47 9.18
N PRO A 18 1.98 -19.01 10.09
CA PRO A 18 2.12 -18.42 11.42
C PRO A 18 2.41 -16.92 11.35
N LEU A 19 2.07 -16.20 12.42
CA LEU A 19 2.39 -14.79 12.55
C LEU A 19 3.91 -14.56 12.43
N ASN A 20 4.28 -13.40 11.87
CA ASN A 20 5.67 -12.97 11.80
C ASN A 20 6.22 -12.61 13.20
N GLU A 21 7.49 -12.23 13.26
CA GLU A 21 8.19 -11.89 14.52
C GLU A 21 7.55 -10.71 15.28
N GLN A 22 6.73 -9.90 14.60
CA GLN A 22 5.99 -8.78 15.19
C GLN A 22 4.56 -9.17 15.61
N GLY A 23 4.19 -10.44 15.51
CA GLY A 23 2.84 -10.92 15.82
C GLY A 23 1.79 -10.51 14.79
N LYS A 24 2.18 -10.20 13.55
CA LYS A 24 1.29 -9.80 12.45
C LYS A 24 1.22 -10.87 11.37
N LEU A 25 0.26 -10.76 10.45
CA LEU A 25 0.21 -11.61 9.26
C LEU A 25 1.48 -11.43 8.43
N ASP A 26 2.06 -12.55 7.99
CA ASP A 26 3.29 -12.55 7.20
C ASP A 26 2.98 -12.36 5.71
N VAL A 27 2.67 -11.11 5.34
CA VAL A 27 2.31 -10.73 3.96
C VAL A 27 3.51 -10.87 3.04
N ARG A 28 4.69 -10.41 3.46
CA ARG A 28 5.96 -10.59 2.74
C ARG A 28 6.21 -12.03 2.34
N ARG A 29 5.93 -13.01 3.20
CA ARG A 29 6.10 -14.43 2.86
C ARG A 29 5.08 -14.91 1.82
N ALA A 30 3.86 -14.40 1.87
CA ALA A 30 2.80 -14.76 0.91
C ALA A 30 3.05 -14.16 -0.48
N VAL A 31 3.48 -12.91 -0.54
CA VAL A 31 3.76 -12.18 -1.79
C VAL A 31 5.12 -12.59 -2.37
N GLY A 32 6.11 -12.79 -1.50
CA GLY A 32 7.50 -12.96 -1.87
C GLY A 32 8.23 -11.62 -2.07
N THR A 33 9.55 -11.69 -2.21
CA THR A 33 10.43 -10.51 -2.38
C THR A 33 11.10 -10.45 -3.74
N THR A 34 10.78 -11.39 -4.63
CA THR A 34 11.35 -11.46 -5.98
C THR A 34 10.21 -11.38 -6.97
N GLY A 35 10.14 -10.28 -7.69
CA GLY A 35 9.06 -10.00 -8.63
C GLY A 35 8.97 -8.51 -8.92
N ALA A 36 7.85 -8.11 -9.53
CA ALA A 36 7.59 -6.72 -9.88
C ALA A 36 6.12 -6.37 -9.65
N ILE A 37 5.87 -5.12 -9.28
CA ILE A 37 4.57 -4.48 -9.37
C ILE A 37 4.44 -3.87 -10.76
N ASN A 38 3.35 -4.17 -11.44
CA ASN A 38 3.02 -3.60 -12.74
C ASN A 38 1.68 -2.87 -12.65
N VAL A 39 1.66 -1.62 -13.09
CA VAL A 39 0.46 -0.79 -13.11
C VAL A 39 0.19 -0.37 -14.55
N VAL A 40 -0.97 -0.79 -15.06
CA VAL A 40 -1.43 -0.45 -16.40
C VAL A 40 -2.63 0.48 -16.28
N LYS A 41 -2.51 1.68 -16.86
CA LYS A 41 -3.56 2.70 -16.86
C LYS A 41 -4.16 2.80 -18.26
N ASP A 42 -5.47 2.59 -18.34
CA ASP A 42 -6.27 2.97 -19.49
C ASP A 42 -6.79 4.40 -19.28
N VAL A 43 -6.26 5.32 -20.08
CA VAL A 43 -6.59 6.76 -20.03
C VAL A 43 -7.44 7.19 -21.24
N GLY A 44 -8.04 6.25 -21.98
CA GLY A 44 -8.84 6.55 -23.17
C GLY A 44 -8.02 7.03 -24.38
N MET A 45 -6.71 6.81 -24.36
CA MET A 45 -5.82 7.02 -25.49
C MET A 45 -5.72 5.74 -26.34
N ARG A 46 -5.05 5.82 -27.49
CA ARG A 46 -4.83 4.64 -28.36
C ARG A 46 -4.01 3.54 -27.67
N ASP A 47 -3.06 3.93 -26.82
CA ASP A 47 -2.15 3.02 -26.13
C ASP A 47 -2.32 3.11 -24.61
N TYR A 48 -2.07 1.98 -23.94
CA TYR A 48 -2.05 1.92 -22.48
C TYR A 48 -0.77 2.53 -21.92
N TYR A 49 -0.88 3.22 -20.78
CA TYR A 49 0.29 3.65 -20.03
C TYR A 49 0.68 2.56 -19.02
N THR A 50 1.92 2.06 -19.11
CA THR A 50 2.41 1.00 -18.22
C THR A 50 3.58 1.51 -17.40
N GLY A 51 3.47 1.41 -16.08
CA GLY A 51 4.55 1.59 -15.11
C GLY A 51 4.93 0.27 -14.45
N SER A 52 6.19 0.12 -14.05
CA SER A 52 6.68 -1.09 -13.38
C SER A 52 7.79 -0.76 -12.39
N SER A 53 7.83 -1.49 -11.28
CA SER A 53 8.93 -1.43 -10.32
C SER A 53 9.17 -2.82 -9.69
N PRO A 54 10.41 -3.15 -9.29
CA PRO A 54 10.65 -4.36 -8.51
C PRO A 54 9.88 -4.32 -7.18
N ILE A 55 9.56 -5.50 -6.66
CA ILE A 55 9.16 -5.66 -5.25
C ILE A 55 10.42 -5.41 -4.41
N ILE A 56 10.31 -4.54 -3.41
CA ILE A 56 11.42 -4.18 -2.52
C ILE A 56 11.27 -4.78 -1.11
N SER A 57 10.03 -5.04 -0.67
CA SER A 57 9.76 -5.59 0.66
C SER A 57 8.78 -6.76 0.65
N GLY A 58 7.77 -6.73 -0.21
CA GLY A 58 6.70 -7.73 -0.25
C GLY A 58 5.54 -7.43 0.71
N GLU A 59 5.62 -6.34 1.48
CA GLU A 59 4.53 -5.87 2.37
C GLU A 59 3.50 -4.99 1.63
N LEU A 60 3.69 -4.78 0.33
CA LEU A 60 2.86 -4.01 -0.61
C LEU A 60 2.85 -2.49 -0.34
N GLY A 61 2.71 -2.02 0.90
CA GLY A 61 2.68 -0.57 1.20
C GLY A 61 3.98 0.13 0.79
N GLU A 62 5.11 -0.42 1.19
CA GLU A 62 6.43 0.09 0.79
C GLU A 62 6.70 -0.13 -0.69
N ASP A 63 6.21 -1.23 -1.27
CA ASP A 63 6.38 -1.52 -2.69
C ASP A 63 5.62 -0.50 -3.56
N PHE A 64 4.39 -0.11 -3.17
CA PHE A 64 3.63 0.94 -3.83
C PHE A 64 4.25 2.34 -3.60
N THR A 65 4.77 2.59 -2.39
CA THR A 65 5.54 3.81 -2.11
C THR A 65 6.72 3.94 -3.07
N TYR A 66 7.49 2.87 -3.23
CA TYR A 66 8.61 2.81 -4.17
C TYR A 66 8.16 2.95 -5.63
N TYR A 67 7.05 2.31 -6.01
CA TYR A 67 6.47 2.46 -7.35
C TYR A 67 6.16 3.92 -7.69
N PHE A 68 5.45 4.65 -6.81
CA PHE A 68 5.13 6.06 -7.07
C PHE A 68 6.39 6.94 -7.13
N ALA A 69 7.33 6.72 -6.22
CA ALA A 69 8.56 7.50 -6.18
C ALA A 69 9.43 7.28 -7.43
N ASN A 70 9.58 6.04 -7.91
CA ASN A 70 10.51 5.72 -9.00
C ASN A 70 9.84 5.69 -10.38
N SER A 71 8.68 5.06 -10.50
CA SER A 71 8.00 4.91 -11.80
C SER A 71 7.20 6.16 -12.16
N GLU A 72 6.58 6.83 -11.18
CA GLU A 72 5.79 8.04 -11.43
C GLU A 72 6.55 9.33 -11.12
N GLN A 73 7.75 9.23 -10.51
CA GLN A 73 8.57 10.37 -10.10
C GLN A 73 7.84 11.34 -9.17
N VAL A 74 6.95 10.81 -8.34
CA VAL A 74 6.22 11.58 -7.32
C VAL A 74 6.63 11.07 -5.94
N PRO A 75 7.38 11.86 -5.15
CA PRO A 75 7.67 11.51 -3.76
C PRO A 75 6.36 11.27 -3.01
N SER A 76 6.21 10.03 -2.53
CA SER A 76 4.95 9.54 -1.99
C SER A 76 5.17 8.72 -0.73
N SER A 77 4.13 8.62 0.10
CA SER A 77 4.04 7.68 1.21
C SER A 77 2.70 6.96 1.12
N VAL A 78 2.74 5.63 1.12
CA VAL A 78 1.55 4.77 1.04
C VAL A 78 1.45 3.94 2.32
N GLY A 79 0.41 4.19 3.09
CA GLY A 79 0.06 3.37 4.24
C GLY A 79 -1.14 2.51 3.91
N VAL A 80 -1.03 1.19 4.06
CA VAL A 80 -2.16 0.26 3.91
C VAL A 80 -2.16 -0.72 5.06
N GLY A 81 -3.34 -1.15 5.49
CA GLY A 81 -3.47 -2.11 6.58
C GLY A 81 -4.78 -2.86 6.53
N VAL A 82 -4.73 -4.11 6.98
CA VAL A 82 -5.89 -4.98 7.13
C VAL A 82 -5.80 -5.69 8.47
N LEU A 83 -6.91 -5.70 9.22
CA LEU A 83 -7.13 -6.53 10.40
C LEU A 83 -8.12 -7.63 10.05
N VAL A 84 -7.78 -8.84 10.46
CA VAL A 84 -8.56 -10.06 10.19
C VAL A 84 -8.94 -10.69 11.53
N ASN A 85 -10.21 -11.08 11.65
CA ASN A 85 -10.71 -11.80 12.82
C ASN A 85 -10.29 -13.28 12.80
N PRO A 86 -10.36 -13.99 13.94
CA PRO A 86 -10.05 -15.43 14.00
C PRO A 86 -10.92 -16.32 13.10
N ASP A 87 -12.11 -15.85 12.69
CA ASP A 87 -13.00 -16.54 11.75
C ASP A 87 -12.70 -16.23 10.27
N ASN A 88 -11.57 -15.57 10.01
CA ASN A 88 -11.10 -15.07 8.70
C ASN A 88 -11.95 -13.96 8.08
N SER A 89 -12.93 -13.40 8.79
CA SER A 89 -13.62 -12.18 8.34
C SER A 89 -12.72 -10.95 8.47
N ILE A 90 -12.92 -9.96 7.60
CA ILE A 90 -12.20 -8.68 7.70
C ILE A 90 -12.81 -7.86 8.83
N LYS A 91 -11.98 -7.48 9.81
CA LYS A 91 -12.38 -6.60 10.91
C LYS A 91 -12.34 -5.13 10.48
N ALA A 92 -11.21 -4.72 9.90
CA ALA A 92 -10.98 -3.37 9.43
C ALA A 92 -9.97 -3.40 8.27
N ALA A 93 -10.16 -2.56 7.26
CA ALA A 93 -9.22 -2.39 6.16
C ALA A 93 -9.22 -0.94 5.69
N GLY A 94 -8.05 -0.39 5.41
CA GLY A 94 -7.93 0.98 4.95
C GLY A 94 -6.50 1.35 4.59
N GLY A 95 -6.35 2.58 4.12
CA GLY A 95 -5.07 3.10 3.69
C GLY A 95 -5.13 4.58 3.33
N PHE A 96 -3.96 5.16 3.10
CA PHE A 96 -3.79 6.51 2.58
C PHE A 96 -2.67 6.52 1.53
N ILE A 97 -2.72 7.54 0.67
CA ILE A 97 -1.62 7.91 -0.21
C ILE A 97 -1.38 9.40 0.01
N LEU A 98 -0.15 9.74 0.38
CA LEU A 98 0.31 11.12 0.52
C LEU A 98 1.36 11.37 -0.55
N GLN A 99 1.22 12.47 -1.29
CA GLN A 99 2.13 12.83 -2.37
C GLN A 99 2.58 14.28 -2.21
N VAL A 100 3.89 14.51 -2.26
CA VAL A 100 4.47 15.85 -2.14
C VAL A 100 4.43 16.53 -3.50
N MET A 101 3.67 17.62 -3.59
CA MET A 101 3.54 18.39 -4.82
C MET A 101 4.69 19.39 -4.98
N PRO A 102 5.01 19.81 -6.22
CA PRO A 102 6.02 20.85 -6.47
C PRO A 102 5.74 22.12 -5.65
N GLY A 103 6.78 22.65 -5.00
CA GLY A 103 6.68 23.86 -4.18
C GLY A 103 6.26 23.63 -2.73
N ALA A 104 6.09 22.38 -2.28
CA ALA A 104 6.02 22.08 -0.85
C ALA A 104 7.31 22.52 -0.14
N LYS A 105 7.16 23.14 1.03
CA LYS A 105 8.30 23.60 1.84
C LYS A 105 8.91 22.44 2.62
N ASP A 106 10.22 22.41 2.76
CA ASP A 106 10.95 21.38 3.53
C ASP A 106 10.39 21.20 4.94
N GLU A 107 10.09 22.29 5.65
CA GLU A 107 9.47 22.24 6.99
C GLU A 107 8.13 21.49 6.99
N THR A 108 7.35 21.59 5.92
CA THR A 108 6.07 20.86 5.80
C THR A 108 6.30 19.38 5.56
N ILE A 109 7.34 19.03 4.79
CA ILE A 109 7.74 17.66 4.51
C ILE A 109 8.26 17.00 5.80
N ASP A 110 9.18 17.65 6.52
CA ASP A 110 9.73 17.14 7.77
C ASP A 110 8.64 16.86 8.82
N ARG A 111 7.69 17.79 8.94
CA ARG A 111 6.54 17.61 9.85
C ARG A 111 5.64 16.45 9.43
N LEU A 112 5.45 16.25 8.13
CA LEU A 112 4.67 15.14 7.59
C LEU A 112 5.34 13.80 7.88
N GLU A 113 6.65 13.69 7.64
CA GLU A 113 7.43 12.49 7.91
C GLU A 113 7.44 12.13 9.41
N ALA A 114 7.59 13.13 10.28
CA ALA A 114 7.50 12.95 11.73
C ALA A 114 6.11 12.47 12.18
N ALA A 115 5.04 12.98 11.56
CA ALA A 115 3.68 12.54 11.85
C ALA A 115 3.44 11.09 11.40
N ILE A 116 3.89 10.72 10.20
CA ILE A 116 3.72 9.36 9.65
C ILE A 116 4.49 8.34 10.48
N SER A 117 5.74 8.64 10.85
CA SER A 117 6.60 7.71 11.60
C SER A 117 6.11 7.42 13.03
N THR A 118 5.32 8.32 13.61
CA THR A 118 4.76 8.17 14.97
C THR A 118 3.30 7.73 14.99
N MET A 119 2.68 7.58 13.81
CA MET A 119 1.28 7.22 13.69
C MET A 119 1.03 5.75 14.07
N LYS A 120 -0.13 5.47 14.67
CA LYS A 120 -0.62 4.09 14.80
C LYS A 120 -0.83 3.47 13.40
N PRO A 121 -0.80 2.14 13.28
CA PRO A 121 -1.16 1.46 12.03
C PRO A 121 -2.54 1.89 11.53
N VAL A 122 -2.68 2.10 10.22
CA VAL A 122 -3.92 2.62 9.60
C VAL A 122 -5.12 1.73 9.93
N SER A 123 -4.95 0.41 9.91
CA SER A 123 -6.04 -0.51 10.22
C SER A 123 -6.53 -0.40 11.66
N THR A 124 -5.67 -0.03 12.62
CA THR A 124 -6.06 0.28 14.00
C THR A 124 -6.86 1.58 14.07
N LEU A 125 -6.46 2.61 13.33
CA LEU A 125 -7.21 3.88 13.27
C LEU A 125 -8.62 3.65 12.69
N ILE A 126 -8.73 2.83 11.63
CA ILE A 126 -10.01 2.46 11.03
C ILE A 126 -10.88 1.64 11.99
N ASP A 127 -10.29 0.70 12.73
CA ASP A 127 -11.00 -0.08 13.78
C ASP A 127 -11.48 0.81 14.93
N GLU A 128 -10.77 1.89 15.24
CA GLU A 128 -11.16 2.94 16.19
C GLU A 128 -12.23 3.90 15.62
N GLY A 129 -12.66 3.72 14.37
CA GLY A 129 -13.71 4.52 13.72
C GLY A 129 -13.24 5.82 13.08
N LEU A 130 -11.93 6.03 12.93
CA LEU A 130 -11.37 7.17 12.19
C LEU A 130 -11.33 6.81 10.70
N THR A 131 -12.20 7.46 9.90
CA THR A 131 -12.31 7.28 8.44
C THR A 131 -11.97 8.54 7.68
#